data_AF-A0A9D1BZH3-F1
#
_entry.id   AF-A0A9D1BZH3-F1
#
_cell.length_a   1.000
_cell.length_b   1.000
_cell.length_c   1.000
_cell.angle_alpha   90.00
_cell.angle_beta   90.00
_cell.angle_gamma   90.00
#
_symmetry.space_group_name_H-M   'P 1'
#
loop_
_entity.id
_entity.type
_entity.pdbx_description
1 polymer ?
#
loop_
_entity_poly.entity_id
_entity_poly.type
_entity_poly.pdbx_seq_one_letter_code
_entity_poly.pdbx_strand_id
1 'polypeptide(L)'
;MKKNIDTLIWLPPTQLNANHSVYSEISDRAGTLFIWDDAYFKTMGFSIKRLYFIWQCLQDFKKKNLMVIKGETNHVLKSIYKNNPNLKIITPEDRRLDYSQWKFIKRIPQSQFFVYQGKVPFGFFKFWKKAEQSLYPNLKEFKKSLNNVPGNQLTQKNKQSGCQSA
;
A
#
# COMPACT_ATOMS: atom_id res chain seq x y z
N MET A 1 22.01 -4.35 -19.47
CA MET A 1 21.58 -5.73 -19.14
C MET A 1 20.22 -5.69 -18.46
N LYS A 2 19.15 -6.23 -19.09
CA LYS A 2 17.87 -6.44 -18.40
C LYS A 2 18.12 -7.47 -17.29
N LYS A 3 18.04 -7.06 -16.02
CA LYS A 3 18.07 -8.02 -14.90
C LYS A 3 16.94 -9.03 -15.17
N ASN A 4 17.27 -10.33 -15.16
CA ASN A 4 16.24 -11.37 -15.21
C ASN A 4 15.34 -11.19 -13.98
N ILE A 5 14.06 -10.89 -14.23
CA ILE A 5 13.04 -10.73 -13.20
C ILE A 5 12.66 -12.14 -12.74
N ASP A 6 12.77 -12.40 -11.44
CA ASP A 6 12.34 -13.67 -10.84
C ASP A 6 11.00 -13.55 -10.08
N THR A 7 10.56 -12.31 -9.86
CA THR A 7 9.39 -11.99 -9.06
C THR A 7 8.56 -10.89 -9.71
N LEU A 8 7.25 -11.10 -9.86
CA LEU A 8 6.28 -10.08 -10.24
C LEU A 8 5.40 -9.71 -9.05
N ILE A 9 5.37 -8.43 -8.75
CA ILE A 9 4.50 -7.83 -7.75
C ILE A 9 3.22 -7.38 -8.44
N TRP A 10 2.18 -8.17 -8.31
CA TRP A 10 0.86 -7.80 -8.81
C TRP A 10 0.18 -6.84 -7.84
N LEU A 11 -0.05 -5.61 -8.30
CA LEU A 11 -0.79 -4.60 -7.55
C LEU A 11 -2.18 -4.40 -8.16
N PRO A 12 -3.26 -4.75 -7.44
CA PRO A 12 -4.61 -4.41 -7.87
C PRO A 12 -4.84 -2.89 -7.76
N PRO A 13 -5.89 -2.36 -8.42
CA PRO A 13 -6.19 -0.92 -8.42
C PRO A 13 -6.37 -0.28 -7.04
N THR A 14 -6.78 -1.07 -6.05
CA THR A 14 -6.96 -0.65 -4.66
C THR A 14 -5.66 -0.53 -3.86
N GLN A 15 -4.56 -1.08 -4.37
CA GLN A 15 -3.25 -1.15 -3.71
C GLN A 15 -2.17 -0.41 -4.50
N LEU A 16 -2.58 0.47 -5.41
CA LEU A 16 -1.67 1.14 -6.33
C LEU A 16 -0.88 2.26 -5.62
N ASN A 17 0.29 1.91 -5.11
CA ASN A 17 1.21 2.82 -4.44
C ASN A 17 2.67 2.48 -4.79
N ALA A 18 3.41 3.41 -5.40
CA ALA A 18 4.81 3.19 -5.78
C ALA A 18 5.76 3.05 -4.57
N ASN A 19 5.34 3.53 -3.40
CA ASN A 19 6.07 3.47 -2.12
C ASN A 19 5.50 2.39 -1.19
N HIS A 20 4.86 1.36 -1.74
CA HIS A 20 4.27 0.29 -0.93
C HIS A 20 5.34 -0.47 -0.13
N SER A 21 5.05 -0.76 1.14
CA SER A 21 5.85 -1.63 2.02
C SER A 21 6.17 -3.00 1.42
N VAL A 22 5.37 -3.49 0.47
CA VAL A 22 5.61 -4.78 -0.17
C VAL A 22 7.00 -4.81 -0.82
N TYR A 23 7.47 -3.67 -1.33
CA TYR A 23 8.79 -3.56 -1.95
C TYR A 23 9.96 -3.73 -0.98
N SER A 24 9.78 -3.56 0.34
CA SER A 24 10.86 -3.82 1.31
C SER A 24 11.03 -5.30 1.63
N GLU A 25 10.05 -6.14 1.30
CA GLU A 25 10.07 -7.57 1.62
C GLU A 25 10.60 -8.44 0.46
N ILE A 26 11.04 -7.83 -0.64
CA ILE A 26 11.32 -8.53 -1.90
C ILE A 26 12.72 -8.17 -2.42
N SER A 27 13.33 -9.12 -3.13
CA SER A 27 14.63 -8.96 -3.78
C SER A 27 14.66 -7.82 -4.82
N ASP A 28 15.88 -7.35 -5.13
CA ASP A 28 16.15 -6.34 -6.16
C ASP A 28 15.84 -6.79 -7.62
N ARG A 29 15.34 -8.02 -7.81
CA ARG A 29 14.99 -8.60 -9.12
C ARG A 29 13.47 -8.69 -9.31
N ALA A 30 12.73 -7.76 -8.71
CA ALA A 30 11.28 -7.66 -8.85
C ALA A 30 10.85 -6.72 -10.00
N GLY A 31 9.79 -7.12 -10.70
CA GLY A 31 8.99 -6.25 -11.57
C GLY A 31 7.64 -5.94 -10.94
N THR A 32 7.01 -4.83 -11.33
CA THR A 32 5.63 -4.51 -10.91
C THR A 32 4.68 -4.87 -12.03
N LEU A 33 3.60 -5.58 -11.73
CA LEU A 33 2.53 -5.95 -12.65
C LEU A 33 1.26 -5.20 -12.28
N PHE A 34 0.71 -4.46 -13.24
CA PHE A 34 -0.65 -3.93 -13.19
C PHE A 34 -1.46 -4.52 -14.34
N ILE A 35 -2.66 -5.01 -14.05
CA ILE A 35 -3.57 -5.56 -15.06
C ILE A 35 -4.69 -4.55 -15.29
N TRP A 36 -4.79 -4.06 -16.52
CA TRP A 36 -5.85 -3.19 -16.98
C TRP A 36 -7.03 -4.04 -17.46
N ASP A 37 -7.96 -4.31 -16.55
CA ASP A 37 -9.13 -5.16 -16.78
C ASP A 37 -10.41 -4.31 -16.87
N ASP A 38 -10.83 -4.01 -18.09
CA ASP A 38 -12.03 -3.20 -18.36
C ASP A 38 -13.31 -3.83 -17.78
N ALA A 39 -13.39 -5.17 -17.76
CA ALA A 39 -14.56 -5.89 -17.24
C ALA A 39 -14.63 -5.77 -15.71
N TYR A 40 -13.48 -5.92 -15.03
CA TYR A 40 -13.36 -5.66 -13.61
C TYR A 40 -13.74 -4.21 -13.26
N PHE A 41 -13.20 -3.23 -13.98
CA PHE A 41 -13.50 -1.81 -13.74
C PHE A 41 -14.99 -1.50 -13.89
N LYS A 42 -15.64 -2.06 -14.91
CA LYS A 42 -17.09 -1.91 -15.12
C LYS A 42 -17.89 -2.54 -13.97
N THR A 43 -17.52 -3.74 -13.55
CA THR A 43 -18.18 -4.48 -12.45
C THR A 43 -18.06 -3.74 -11.12
N MET A 44 -16.89 -3.14 -10.87
CA MET A 44 -16.64 -2.32 -9.68
C MET A 44 -17.19 -0.89 -9.76
N GLY A 45 -17.85 -0.52 -10.87
CA GLY A 45 -18.45 0.80 -11.07
C GLY A 45 -17.43 1.93 -11.13
N PHE A 46 -16.25 1.71 -11.70
CA PHE A 46 -15.21 2.75 -11.79
C PHE A 46 -15.62 3.81 -12.82
N SER A 47 -15.64 5.07 -12.38
CA SER A 47 -15.90 6.20 -13.28
C SER A 47 -14.68 6.51 -14.15
N ILE A 48 -14.92 7.20 -15.28
CA ILE A 48 -13.83 7.65 -16.17
C ILE A 48 -12.78 8.49 -15.43
N LYS A 49 -13.20 9.35 -14.48
CA LYS A 49 -12.30 10.15 -13.65
C LYS A 49 -11.39 9.26 -12.78
N ARG A 50 -11.93 8.16 -12.25
CA ARG A 50 -11.16 7.19 -11.45
C ARG A 50 -10.17 6.42 -12.33
N LEU A 51 -10.53 6.07 -13.56
CA LEU A 51 -9.62 5.43 -14.51
C LEU A 51 -8.46 6.36 -14.89
N TYR A 52 -8.74 7.64 -15.14
CA TYR A 52 -7.68 8.64 -15.35
C TYR A 52 -6.75 8.76 -14.13
N PHE A 53 -7.33 8.79 -12.92
CA PHE A 53 -6.54 8.82 -11.70
C PHE A 53 -5.64 7.58 -11.56
N ILE A 54 -6.16 6.38 -11.82
CA ILE A 54 -5.37 5.14 -11.84
C ILE A 54 -4.21 5.26 -12.84
N TRP A 55 -4.48 5.76 -14.05
CA TRP A 55 -3.45 5.96 -15.06
C TRP A 55 -2.35 6.94 -14.61
N GLN A 56 -2.73 8.00 -13.90
CA GLN A 56 -1.79 8.94 -13.30
C GLN A 56 -0.93 8.27 -12.22
N CYS A 57 -1.53 7.48 -11.34
CA CYS A 57 -0.78 6.73 -10.31
C CYS A 57 0.24 5.76 -10.92
N LEU A 58 -0.05 5.15 -12.08
CA LEU A 58 0.91 4.29 -12.78
C LEU A 58 2.19 5.04 -13.19
N GLN A 59 2.12 6.36 -13.40
CA GLN A 59 3.28 7.18 -13.75
C GLN A 59 4.29 7.30 -12.59
N ASP A 60 3.89 7.01 -11.36
CA ASP A 60 4.78 7.05 -10.19
C ASP A 60 5.73 5.84 -10.14
N PHE A 61 5.46 4.78 -10.91
CA PHE A 61 6.22 3.53 -10.92
C PHE A 61 7.42 3.53 -11.89
N LYS A 62 7.85 4.68 -12.40
CA LYS A 62 8.98 4.81 -13.35
C LYS A 62 10.24 4.07 -12.91
N LYS A 63 10.50 3.99 -11.60
CA LYS A 63 11.68 3.32 -11.01
C LYS A 63 11.44 1.86 -10.60
N LYS A 64 10.23 1.32 -10.80
CA LYS A 64 9.79 0.01 -10.26
C LYS A 64 9.51 -1.04 -11.35
N ASN A 65 10.05 -0.83 -12.55
CA ASN A 65 9.92 -1.74 -13.70
C ASN A 65 8.47 -2.20 -13.91
N LEU A 66 7.58 -1.22 -14.12
CA LEU A 66 6.15 -1.43 -14.28
C LEU A 66 5.84 -2.07 -15.63
N MET A 67 5.05 -3.14 -15.57
CA MET A 67 4.42 -3.79 -16.69
C MET A 67 2.91 -3.60 -16.58
N VAL A 68 2.32 -2.99 -17.60
CA VAL A 68 0.86 -2.85 -17.71
C VAL A 68 0.37 -3.80 -18.79
N ILE A 69 -0.48 -4.75 -18.40
CA ILE A 69 -1.09 -5.70 -19.35
C ILE A 69 -2.59 -5.42 -19.41
N LYS A 70 -3.11 -5.18 -20.61
CA LYS A 70 -4.55 -5.08 -20.82
C LYS A 70 -5.16 -6.47 -21.00
N GLY A 71 -6.19 -6.81 -20.24
CA GLY A 71 -6.89 -8.08 -20.34
C GLY A 71 -7.63 -8.47 -19.08
N GLU A 72 -8.37 -9.58 -19.17
CA GLU A 72 -9.08 -10.17 -18.03
C GLU A 72 -8.09 -10.73 -17.01
N THR A 73 -8.27 -10.36 -15.74
CA THR A 73 -7.30 -10.60 -14.66
C THR A 73 -6.95 -12.08 -14.50
N ASN A 74 -7.95 -12.96 -14.50
CA ASN A 74 -7.75 -14.39 -14.32
C ASN A 74 -6.96 -15.00 -15.48
N HIS A 75 -7.33 -14.66 -16.71
CA HIS A 75 -6.64 -15.09 -17.91
C HIS A 75 -5.18 -14.65 -17.92
N VAL A 76 -4.92 -13.36 -17.67
CA VAL A 76 -3.56 -12.80 -17.67
C VAL A 76 -2.67 -13.49 -16.63
N LEU A 77 -3.13 -13.62 -15.39
CA LEU A 77 -2.37 -14.27 -14.32
C LEU A 77 -2.06 -15.74 -14.63
N LYS A 78 -3.05 -16.49 -15.13
CA LYS A 78 -2.87 -17.89 -15.56
C LYS A 78 -1.91 -18.02 -16.74
N SER A 79 -1.99 -17.13 -17.73
CA SER A 79 -1.07 -17.12 -18.88
C SER A 79 0.37 -16.86 -18.45
N ILE A 80 0.60 -15.88 -17.56
CA ILE A 80 1.93 -15.58 -17.03
C ILE A 80 2.51 -16.81 -16.31
N TYR A 81 1.74 -17.42 -15.42
CA TYR A 81 2.16 -18.60 -14.67
C TYR A 81 2.45 -19.81 -15.58
N LYS A 82 1.59 -20.08 -16.57
CA LYS A 82 1.77 -21.18 -17.53
C LYS A 82 3.04 -21.01 -18.37
N ASN A 83 3.32 -19.79 -18.81
CA ASN A 83 4.47 -19.49 -19.65
C ASN A 83 5.78 -19.44 -18.85
N ASN A 84 5.71 -19.09 -17.56
CA ASN A 84 6.88 -18.95 -16.69
C ASN A 84 6.58 -19.52 -15.29
N PRO A 85 6.53 -20.86 -15.11
CA PRO A 85 6.17 -21.47 -13.83
C PRO A 85 7.17 -21.16 -12.70
N ASN A 86 8.41 -20.82 -13.04
CA ASN A 86 9.45 -20.43 -12.07
C ASN A 86 9.32 -18.96 -11.61
N LEU A 87 8.49 -18.15 -12.27
CA LEU A 87 8.29 -16.75 -11.93
C LEU A 87 7.34 -16.63 -10.74
N LYS A 88 7.82 -16.04 -9.64
CA LYS A 88 7.01 -15.88 -8.43
C LYS A 88 6.05 -14.70 -8.63
N ILE A 89 4.76 -14.94 -8.51
CA ILE A 89 3.76 -13.86 -8.48
C ILE A 89 3.38 -13.62 -7.03
N ILE A 90 3.57 -12.38 -6.57
CA ILE A 90 3.26 -11.96 -5.21
C ILE A 90 2.33 -10.76 -5.23
N THR A 91 1.51 -10.63 -4.21
CA THR A 91 0.55 -9.52 -4.10
C THR A 91 0.34 -9.15 -2.62
N PRO A 92 0.20 -7.86 -2.29
CA PRO A 92 -0.29 -7.48 -0.96
C PRO A 92 -1.70 -8.04 -0.76
N GLU A 93 -1.97 -8.57 0.44
CA GLU A 93 -3.27 -9.14 0.74
C GLU A 93 -4.37 -8.06 0.77
N ASP A 94 -5.38 -8.21 -0.08
CA ASP A 94 -6.58 -7.37 -0.12
C ASP A 94 -7.83 -8.21 0.14
N ARG A 95 -8.54 -7.90 1.23
CA ARG A 95 -9.78 -8.61 1.61
C ARG A 95 -10.91 -8.50 0.58
N ARG A 96 -10.80 -7.57 -0.37
CA ARG A 96 -11.78 -7.37 -1.44
C ARG A 96 -11.59 -8.32 -2.62
N LEU A 97 -10.48 -9.05 -2.67
CA LEU A 97 -10.18 -9.99 -3.74
C LEU A 97 -10.36 -11.43 -3.27
N ASP A 98 -11.01 -12.24 -4.10
CA ASP A 98 -11.04 -13.69 -3.92
C ASP A 98 -9.82 -14.31 -4.62
N TYR A 99 -8.89 -14.84 -3.82
CA TYR A 99 -7.68 -15.49 -4.29
C TYR A 99 -7.83 -17.00 -4.51
N SER A 100 -9.01 -17.58 -4.26
CA SER A 100 -9.27 -19.02 -4.37
C SER A 100 -8.86 -19.60 -5.73
N GLN A 101 -8.97 -18.77 -6.77
CA GLN A 101 -8.68 -19.11 -8.16
C GLN A 101 -7.18 -19.04 -8.51
N TRP A 102 -6.35 -18.47 -7.64
CA TRP A 102 -4.94 -18.16 -7.89
C TRP A 102 -4.01 -18.75 -6.82
N LYS A 103 -4.06 -20.06 -6.64
CA LYS A 103 -3.23 -20.80 -5.67
C LYS A 103 -1.71 -20.60 -5.85
N PHE A 104 -1.28 -20.22 -7.05
CA PHE A 104 0.12 -19.94 -7.39
C PHE A 104 0.59 -18.54 -6.96
N ILE A 105 -0.31 -17.67 -6.49
CA ILE A 105 0.02 -16.32 -6.04
C ILE A 105 0.32 -16.32 -4.55
N LYS A 106 1.52 -15.88 -4.18
CA LYS A 106 1.88 -15.69 -2.77
C LYS A 106 1.35 -14.35 -2.27
N ARG A 107 0.56 -14.40 -1.20
CA ARG A 107 0.00 -13.20 -0.56
C ARG A 107 0.94 -12.72 0.55
N ILE A 108 1.14 -11.41 0.62
CA ILE A 108 1.91 -10.76 1.68
C ILE A 108 0.92 -10.04 2.59
N PRO A 109 0.71 -10.50 3.84
CA PRO A 109 -0.14 -9.83 4.81
C PRO A 109 0.29 -8.38 4.99
N GLN A 110 -0.68 -7.47 5.12
CA GLN A 110 -0.41 -6.05 5.32
C GLN A 110 -1.01 -5.60 6.65
N SER A 111 -0.26 -4.81 7.42
CA SER A 111 -0.85 -4.06 8.53
C SER A 111 -1.79 -3.01 7.94
N GLN A 112 -3.10 -3.23 8.03
CA GLN A 112 -4.12 -2.36 7.43
C GLN A 112 -4.20 -0.95 8.06
N PHE A 113 -3.33 -0.64 9.02
CA PHE A 113 -3.26 0.63 9.70
C PHE A 113 -2.07 1.42 9.20
N PHE A 114 -2.33 2.59 8.62
CA PHE A 114 -1.31 3.61 8.48
C PHE A 114 -1.22 4.37 9.81
N VAL A 115 0.00 4.69 10.23
CA VAL A 115 0.20 5.58 11.39
C VAL A 115 -0.13 7.00 10.94
N TYR A 116 -1.27 7.51 11.39
CA TYR A 116 -1.67 8.89 11.11
C TYR A 116 -0.79 9.86 11.92
N GLN A 117 0.07 10.60 11.23
CA GLN A 117 1.02 11.55 11.85
C GLN A 117 0.38 12.90 12.24
N GLY A 118 -0.96 13.00 12.28
CA GLY A 118 -1.65 14.21 12.72
C GLY A 118 -1.80 15.33 11.68
N LYS A 119 -1.15 15.23 10.51
CA LYS A 119 -1.28 16.22 9.43
C LYS A 119 -2.24 15.72 8.34
N VAL A 120 -3.43 16.31 8.26
CA VAL A 120 -4.37 16.06 7.17
C VAL A 120 -3.89 16.79 5.91
N PRO A 121 -3.87 16.14 4.73
CA PRO A 121 -3.63 16.82 3.47
C PRO A 121 -4.60 17.97 3.23
N PHE A 122 -4.12 19.07 2.65
CA PHE A 122 -4.93 20.24 2.35
C PHE A 122 -6.14 19.87 1.48
N GLY A 123 -7.34 20.30 1.85
CA GLY A 123 -8.60 19.99 1.14
C GLY A 123 -9.32 18.71 1.61
N PHE A 124 -8.66 17.83 2.37
CA PHE A 124 -9.31 16.66 2.97
C PHE A 124 -10.03 16.96 4.29
N PHE A 125 -9.89 18.16 4.85
CA PHE A 125 -10.43 18.54 6.17
C PHE A 125 -11.93 18.28 6.33
N LYS A 126 -12.74 18.54 5.28
CA LYS A 126 -14.21 18.40 5.33
C LYS A 126 -14.64 16.93 5.45
N PHE A 127 -13.93 16.02 4.81
CA PHE A 127 -14.19 14.59 4.88
C PHE A 127 -13.49 13.94 6.09
N TRP A 128 -12.29 14.43 6.41
CA TRP A 128 -11.52 13.98 7.55
C TRP A 128 -12.26 14.21 8.87
N LYS A 129 -12.87 15.37 9.10
CA LYS A 129 -13.65 15.62 10.33
C LYS A 129 -14.76 14.59 10.55
N LYS A 130 -15.43 14.14 9.49
CA LYS A 130 -16.47 13.10 9.57
C LYS A 130 -15.86 11.71 9.80
N ALA A 131 -14.79 11.38 9.07
CA ALA A 131 -14.09 10.11 9.24
C ALA A 131 -13.45 9.99 10.63
N GLU A 132 -12.81 11.04 11.13
CA GLU A 132 -12.17 11.14 12.44
C GLU A 132 -13.15 10.87 13.58
N GLN A 133 -14.36 11.45 13.51
CA GLN A 133 -15.42 11.18 14.50
C GLN A 133 -15.87 9.72 14.49
N SER A 134 -15.96 9.10 13.31
CA SER A 134 -16.37 7.70 13.17
C SER A 134 -15.27 6.72 13.57
N LEU A 135 -14.01 7.05 13.29
CA LEU A 135 -12.85 6.18 13.53
C LEU A 135 -12.33 6.30 14.97
N TYR A 136 -12.54 7.46 15.60
CA TYR A 136 -12.04 7.77 16.93
C TYR A 136 -13.11 8.49 17.76
N PRO A 137 -14.23 7.82 18.09
CA PRO A 137 -15.35 8.43 18.83
C PRO A 137 -14.92 9.03 20.18
N ASN A 138 -13.89 8.47 20.80
CA ASN A 138 -13.39 8.85 22.13
C ASN A 138 -12.20 9.83 22.10
N LEU A 139 -11.87 10.45 20.95
CA LEU A 139 -10.78 11.44 20.86
C LEU A 139 -10.94 12.60 21.85
N LYS A 140 -12.18 12.97 22.17
CA LYS A 140 -12.48 13.99 23.19
C LYS A 140 -12.13 13.51 24.60
N GLU A 141 -12.39 12.25 24.93
CA GLU A 141 -12.05 11.65 26.23
C GLU A 141 -10.54 11.41 26.35
N PHE A 142 -9.88 11.00 25.26
CA PHE A 142 -8.42 10.81 25.21
C PHE A 142 -7.66 12.13 25.35
N LYS A 143 -8.15 13.22 24.74
CA LYS A 143 -7.59 14.58 24.96
C LYS A 143 -7.88 15.11 26.37
N LYS A 144 -9.03 14.72 26.95
CA LYS A 144 -9.40 15.08 28.34
C LYS A 144 -8.56 14.32 29.37
N SER A 145 -8.19 13.06 29.10
CA SER A 145 -7.29 12.29 29.96
C SER A 145 -5.83 12.77 29.87
N LEU A 146 -5.36 13.21 28.69
CA LEU A 146 -4.06 13.85 28.52
C LEU A 146 -3.96 15.22 29.22
N ASN A 147 -5.06 15.98 29.28
CA ASN A 147 -5.11 17.27 29.97
C ASN A 147 -5.39 17.15 31.48
N ASN A 148 -5.76 15.96 31.97
CA ASN A 148 -6.00 15.69 33.39
C ASN A 148 -4.83 14.97 34.07
N VAL A 149 -3.69 14.80 33.40
CA VAL A 149 -2.43 14.44 34.08
C VAL A 149 -1.96 15.70 34.81
N PRO A 150 -1.89 15.71 36.15
CA PRO A 150 -1.29 16.82 36.87
C PRO A 150 0.15 16.97 36.37
N GLY A 151 0.51 18.17 35.92
CA GLY A 151 1.88 18.51 35.60
C GLY A 151 2.75 18.38 36.84
N ASN A 152 3.35 17.21 37.02
CA ASN A 152 4.63 16.99 37.67
C ASN A 152 5.01 15.51 37.58
N GLN A 153 5.76 15.17 36.54
CA GLN A 153 7.07 14.50 36.63
C GLN A 153 7.52 14.13 35.21
N LEU A 154 8.83 14.30 34.95
CA LEU A 154 9.58 14.09 33.70
C LEU A 154 9.83 15.34 32.84
N THR A 155 10.33 16.39 33.48
CA THR A 155 11.53 17.05 32.96
C THR A 155 12.60 17.03 34.04
N GLN A 156 13.54 16.08 33.94
CA GLN A 156 14.97 16.23 34.24
C GLN A 156 15.69 14.87 34.16
N LYS A 157 16.92 14.90 33.62
CA LYS A 157 17.87 13.83 33.24
C LYS A 157 17.66 13.29 31.81
N ASN A 158 18.56 13.45 30.83
CA ASN A 158 19.91 14.01 30.78
C ASN A 158 20.21 14.47 29.34
N LYS A 159 20.79 15.66 29.18
CA LYS A 159 21.70 16.00 28.07
C LYS A 159 23.13 15.80 28.61
N GLN A 160 23.97 15.18 27.78
CA GLN A 160 25.45 15.15 27.85
C GLN A 160 26.15 14.19 28.82
N SER A 161 26.67 13.09 28.26
CA SER A 161 28.10 12.73 28.21
C SER A 161 28.25 11.79 26.99
N GLY A 162 29.18 11.93 26.06
CA GLY A 162 30.50 12.54 26.13
C GLY A 162 31.49 11.55 26.74
N CYS A 163 31.83 10.47 26.03
CA CYS A 163 33.01 9.67 26.31
C CYS A 163 33.86 9.56 25.05
N GLN A 164 34.94 10.33 25.02
CA GLN A 164 36.16 10.02 24.29
C GLN A 164 37.26 9.74 25.33
N SER A 165 37.97 8.63 25.09
CA SER A 165 39.38 8.35 25.38
C SER A 165 39.87 8.14 26.81
N ALA A 166 40.33 6.92 27.07
CA ALA A 166 41.71 6.62 27.48
C ALA A 166 42.20 5.43 26.66
#